data_AF-A0A285BEB9-F1
#
_entry.id   AF-A0A285BEB9-F1
#
_cell.length_a   1.000
_cell.length_b   1.000
_cell.length_c   1.000
_cell.angle_alpha   90.00
_cell.angle_beta   90.00
_cell.angle_gamma   90.00
#
_symmetry.space_group_name_H-M   'P 1'
#
loop_
_entity.id
_entity.type
_entity.pdbx_description
1 polymer ?
#
loop_
_entity_poly.entity_id
_entity_poly.type
_entity_poly.pdbx_seq_one_letter_code
_entity_poly.pdbx_strand_id
1 'polypeptide(L)'
;MSNFHEVMFALNFLFLFLIGNMFLHDNDNLRIIRCNSKDEWFIMNFLSIFTLALIFVVCIIIINVLIGCLNLDFQNLWSDGSKTISKELNKMPIEIISYMSPLTAVLISSLFLIFNFTILGTVFYIGIICFRKVYMGFITSSFIIIMSIAAKYMNLIKYTKYLLADNILLFNHNFRRANTLPTIPYSFIYLASIIVITYILGLFLFKRQDFDVGGNNNDY
;
A
#
# COMPACT_ATOMS: atom_id res chain seq x y z
N MET A 1 -3.25 17.50 -11.53
CA MET A 1 -3.72 16.18 -11.03
C MET A 1 -2.87 15.00 -11.53
N SER A 2 -2.12 15.10 -12.65
CA SER A 2 -1.29 13.99 -13.18
C SER A 2 -0.09 13.62 -12.29
N ASN A 3 0.64 14.60 -11.77
CA ASN A 3 1.90 14.35 -11.02
C ASN A 3 1.72 13.48 -9.77
N PHE A 4 0.60 13.58 -9.04
CA PHE A 4 0.39 12.79 -7.81
C PHE A 4 0.13 11.30 -8.10
N HIS A 5 -0.60 11.01 -9.18
CA HIS A 5 -0.87 9.63 -9.58
C HIS A 5 0.39 8.94 -10.12
N GLU A 6 1.23 9.70 -10.84
CA GLU A 6 2.53 9.23 -11.31
C GLU A 6 3.48 8.92 -10.16
N VAL A 7 3.55 9.80 -9.15
CA VAL A 7 4.37 9.56 -7.94
C VAL A 7 3.87 8.33 -7.19
N MET A 8 2.55 8.19 -6.98
CA MET A 8 2.00 6.99 -6.33
C MET A 8 2.25 5.72 -7.13
N PHE A 9 2.15 5.77 -8.46
CA PHE A 9 2.49 4.66 -9.33
C PHE A 9 3.96 4.24 -9.14
N ALA A 10 4.89 5.21 -9.21
CA ALA A 10 6.31 4.96 -9.01
C ALA A 10 6.61 4.38 -7.62
N LEU A 11 6.02 4.95 -6.56
CA LEU A 11 6.19 4.46 -5.19
C LEU A 11 5.66 3.04 -5.00
N ASN A 12 4.51 2.71 -5.59
CA ASN A 12 3.96 1.36 -5.54
C ASN A 12 4.89 0.35 -6.21
N PHE A 13 5.40 0.64 -7.40
CA PHE A 13 6.33 -0.25 -8.09
C PHE A 13 7.68 -0.38 -7.36
N LEU A 14 8.21 0.71 -6.83
CA LEU A 14 9.42 0.69 -6.03
C LEU A 14 9.26 -0.19 -4.77
N PHE A 15 8.11 -0.11 -4.12
CA PHE A 15 7.76 -1.03 -3.03
C PHE A 15 7.68 -2.49 -3.48
N LEU A 16 7.09 -2.77 -4.66
CA LEU A 16 7.04 -4.13 -5.21
C LEU A 16 8.44 -4.72 -5.52
N PHE A 17 9.40 -3.90 -5.92
CA PHE A 17 10.79 -4.34 -6.06
C PHE A 17 11.43 -4.67 -4.71
N LEU A 18 11.21 -3.82 -3.68
CA LEU A 18 11.74 -4.02 -2.34
C LEU A 18 11.20 -5.31 -1.70
N ILE A 19 9.89 -5.56 -1.79
CA ILE A 19 9.31 -6.79 -1.26
C ILE A 19 9.76 -8.03 -2.04
N GLY A 20 9.98 -7.92 -3.35
CA GLY A 20 10.52 -9.02 -4.15
C GLY A 20 11.87 -9.52 -3.61
N ASN A 21 12.76 -8.60 -3.24
CA ASN A 21 14.06 -8.95 -2.65
C ASN A 21 13.93 -9.73 -1.32
N MET A 22 12.87 -9.49 -0.55
CA MET A 22 12.62 -10.23 0.70
C MET A 22 12.38 -11.72 0.46
N PHE A 23 11.81 -12.07 -0.70
CA PHE A 23 11.40 -13.44 -1.07
C PHE A 23 12.34 -14.12 -2.09
N LEU A 24 13.37 -13.43 -2.58
CA LEU A 24 14.34 -14.01 -3.55
C LEU A 24 15.43 -14.87 -2.89
N HIS A 25 15.57 -14.86 -1.56
CA HIS A 25 16.62 -15.61 -0.89
C HIS A 25 16.19 -17.07 -0.63
N ASP A 26 16.80 -18.00 -1.37
CA ASP A 26 16.57 -19.47 -1.45
C ASP A 26 16.69 -20.29 -0.14
N ASN A 27 16.68 -19.68 1.04
CA ASN A 27 16.78 -20.40 2.32
C ASN A 27 15.40 -20.77 2.91
N ASP A 28 14.37 -20.92 2.08
CA ASP A 28 13.01 -21.22 2.52
C ASP A 28 12.91 -22.54 3.30
N ASN A 29 13.65 -23.58 2.89
CA ASN A 29 13.66 -24.88 3.58
C ASN A 29 14.26 -24.80 4.99
N LEU A 30 15.33 -24.02 5.19
CA LEU A 30 15.95 -23.83 6.51
C LEU A 30 15.12 -22.90 7.42
N ARG A 31 14.37 -21.97 6.83
CA ARG A 31 13.49 -21.05 7.56
C ARG A 31 12.19 -21.70 8.01
N ILE A 32 11.62 -22.61 7.21
CA ILE A 32 10.43 -23.39 7.61
C ILE A 32 10.77 -24.31 8.80
N ILE A 33 11.97 -24.91 8.83
CA ILE A 33 12.43 -25.76 9.96
C ILE A 33 12.57 -24.97 11.28
N ARG A 34 12.81 -23.64 11.20
CA ARG A 34 12.88 -22.77 12.39
C ARG A 34 11.51 -22.40 12.97
N CYS A 35 10.44 -22.47 12.18
CA CYS A 35 9.08 -22.18 12.63
C CYS A 35 8.42 -23.48 13.10
N ASN A 36 7.78 -23.46 14.28
CA ASN A 36 7.16 -24.67 14.83
C ASN A 36 5.88 -25.07 14.06
N SER A 37 5.32 -24.17 13.25
CA SER A 37 4.11 -24.42 12.45
C SER A 37 4.07 -23.60 11.15
N LYS A 38 3.31 -24.10 10.16
CA LYS A 38 2.97 -23.38 8.92
C LYS A 38 2.30 -22.03 9.21
N ASP A 39 1.46 -21.97 10.24
CA ASP A 39 0.71 -20.77 10.61
C ASP A 39 1.64 -19.67 11.12
N GLU A 40 2.60 -20.04 11.96
CA GLU A 40 3.62 -19.12 12.46
C GLU A 40 4.48 -18.55 11.33
N TRP A 41 4.83 -19.38 10.34
CA TRP A 41 5.59 -18.93 9.16
C TRP A 41 4.81 -17.90 8.33
N PHE A 42 3.52 -18.15 8.09
CA PHE A 42 2.66 -17.21 7.38
C PHE A 42 2.54 -15.88 8.14
N ILE A 43 2.32 -15.94 9.45
CA ILE A 43 2.22 -14.77 10.32
C ILE A 43 3.52 -13.96 10.29
N MET A 44 4.68 -14.62 10.39
CA MET A 44 5.98 -13.96 10.35
C MET A 44 6.20 -13.23 9.03
N ASN A 45 5.90 -13.85 7.89
CA ASN A 45 6.00 -13.18 6.59
C ASN A 45 5.02 -12.00 6.48
N PHE A 46 3.78 -12.15 6.93
CA PHE A 46 2.82 -11.04 6.99
C PHE A 46 3.34 -9.88 7.86
N LEU A 47 3.90 -10.17 9.03
CA LEU A 47 4.48 -9.15 9.91
C LEU A 47 5.73 -8.50 9.29
N SER A 48 6.55 -9.25 8.55
CA SER A 48 7.68 -8.69 7.81
C SER A 48 7.21 -7.73 6.71
N ILE A 49 6.14 -8.07 5.98
CA ILE A 49 5.51 -7.17 5.00
C ILE A 49 5.02 -5.88 5.66
N PHE A 50 4.29 -6.00 6.77
CA PHE A 50 3.78 -4.85 7.51
C PHE A 50 4.92 -3.96 8.04
N THR A 51 5.98 -4.58 8.57
CA THR A 51 7.18 -3.86 9.05
C THR A 51 7.89 -3.14 7.90
N LEU A 52 8.03 -3.78 6.74
CA LEU A 52 8.60 -3.16 5.55
C LEU A 52 7.76 -1.97 5.08
N ALA A 53 6.43 -2.08 5.10
CA ALA A 53 5.52 -0.98 4.78
C ALA A 53 5.70 0.22 5.74
N LEU A 54 5.84 -0.03 7.05
CA LEU A 54 6.14 1.02 8.04
C LEU A 54 7.46 1.73 7.73
N ILE A 55 8.54 0.97 7.55
CA ILE A 55 9.87 1.51 7.24
C ILE A 55 9.81 2.35 5.96
N PHE A 56 9.14 1.83 4.93
CA PHE A 56 9.03 2.51 3.64
C PHE A 56 8.29 3.86 3.76
N VAL A 57 7.20 3.92 4.52
CA VAL A 57 6.48 5.17 4.76
C VAL A 57 7.30 6.15 5.59
N VAL A 58 8.04 5.67 6.60
CA VAL A 58 8.98 6.52 7.35
C VAL A 58 10.04 7.12 6.43
N CYS A 59 10.61 6.34 5.50
CA CYS A 59 11.56 6.86 4.51
C CYS A 59 10.92 7.95 3.64
N ILE A 60 9.69 7.76 3.17
CA ILE A 60 8.96 8.79 2.40
C ILE A 60 8.81 10.07 3.23
N ILE A 61 8.43 9.97 4.51
CA ILE A 61 8.30 11.13 5.40
C ILE A 61 9.64 11.84 5.56
N ILE A 62 10.73 11.10 5.83
CA ILE A 62 12.07 11.66 5.99
C ILE A 62 12.50 12.42 4.74
N ILE A 63 12.31 11.84 3.55
CA ILE A 63 12.64 12.50 2.28
C ILE A 63 11.87 13.81 2.13
N ASN A 64 10.56 13.80 2.40
CA ASN A 64 9.74 15.02 2.32
C ASN A 64 10.15 16.07 3.35
N VAL A 65 10.51 15.66 4.57
CA VAL A 65 11.03 16.57 5.61
C VAL A 65 12.35 17.17 5.15
N LEU A 66 13.30 16.39 4.65
CA LEU A 66 14.59 16.90 4.15
C LEU A 66 14.42 17.93 3.04
N ILE A 67 13.49 17.69 2.10
CA ILE A 67 13.15 18.65 1.04
C ILE A 67 12.50 19.91 1.63
N GLY A 68 11.64 19.74 2.64
CA GLY A 68 10.95 20.83 3.32
C GLY A 68 11.88 21.71 4.16
N CYS A 69 12.84 21.13 4.87
CA CYS A 69 13.80 21.84 5.73
C CYS A 69 14.60 22.92 4.99
N LEU A 70 14.82 22.74 3.68
CA LEU A 70 15.59 23.67 2.85
C LEU A 70 14.73 24.84 2.33
N ASN A 71 13.40 24.72 2.38
CA ASN A 71 12.49 25.57 1.63
C ASN A 71 11.35 26.17 2.45
N LEU A 72 11.13 25.74 3.69
CA LEU A 72 9.96 26.08 4.50
C LEU A 72 10.31 26.31 5.98
N ASP A 73 9.57 27.23 6.61
CA ASP A 73 9.62 27.44 8.06
C ASP A 73 8.93 26.28 8.81
N PHE A 74 9.49 25.89 9.96
CA PHE A 74 8.95 24.84 10.82
C PHE A 74 7.76 25.33 11.65
N GLN A 75 6.63 25.57 10.99
CA GLN A 75 5.36 25.87 11.63
C GLN A 75 4.32 24.83 11.24
N ASN A 76 3.45 24.42 12.18
CA ASN A 76 2.32 23.54 11.87
C ASN A 76 1.17 24.30 11.22
N LEU A 77 1.50 25.06 10.18
CA LEU A 77 0.59 25.87 9.38
C LEU A 77 0.86 25.56 7.91
N TRP A 78 -0.20 25.55 7.11
CA TRP A 78 -0.06 25.36 5.67
C TRP A 78 0.77 26.50 5.09
N SER A 79 1.80 26.16 4.32
CA SER A 79 2.64 27.15 3.66
C SER A 79 1.85 27.95 2.63
N ASP A 80 2.29 29.17 2.32
CA ASP A 80 1.60 30.00 1.31
C ASP A 80 1.68 29.39 -0.09
N GLY A 81 2.74 28.63 -0.38
CA GLY A 81 2.82 27.77 -1.56
C GLY A 81 1.68 26.74 -1.59
N SER A 82 1.41 26.06 -0.47
CA SER A 82 0.32 25.08 -0.36
C SER A 82 -1.06 25.74 -0.55
N LYS A 83 -1.27 26.93 0.02
CA LYS A 83 -2.50 27.72 -0.16
C LYS A 83 -2.68 28.18 -1.60
N THR A 84 -1.60 28.54 -2.28
CA THR A 84 -1.62 29.00 -3.68
C THR A 84 -1.93 27.84 -4.63
N ILE A 85 -1.21 26.72 -4.49
CA ILE A 85 -1.46 25.48 -5.24
C ILE A 85 -2.90 24.99 -5.02
N SER A 86 -3.42 25.12 -3.80
CA SER A 86 -4.79 24.75 -3.46
C SER A 86 -5.85 25.60 -4.17
N LYS A 87 -5.59 26.90 -4.35
CA LYS A 87 -6.46 27.79 -5.13
C LYS A 87 -6.42 27.47 -6.63
N GLU A 88 -5.27 27.11 -7.17
CA GLU A 88 -5.09 26.77 -8.59
C GLU A 88 -5.66 25.39 -8.97
N LEU A 89 -5.60 24.41 -8.07
CA LEU A 89 -6.02 23.03 -8.33
C LEU A 89 -7.53 22.74 -8.16
N ASN A 90 -8.36 23.77 -7.89
CA ASN A 90 -9.79 23.69 -7.58
C ASN A 90 -10.17 22.91 -6.30
N LYS A 91 -10.93 23.58 -5.42
CA LYS A 91 -11.74 23.16 -4.23
C LYS A 91 -11.27 22.02 -3.30
N MET A 92 -10.89 20.84 -3.79
CA MET A 92 -10.54 19.69 -2.92
C MET A 92 -9.32 19.91 -2.01
N PRO A 93 -8.24 20.58 -2.46
CA PRO A 93 -7.14 20.91 -1.56
C PRO A 93 -7.49 22.04 -0.58
N ILE A 94 -8.55 22.83 -0.85
CA ILE A 94 -9.00 23.91 0.05
C ILE A 94 -9.72 23.30 1.27
N GLU A 95 -10.51 22.25 1.05
CA GLU A 95 -11.21 21.56 2.14
C GLU A 95 -10.21 20.98 3.14
N ILE A 96 -9.17 20.30 2.68
CA ILE A 96 -8.10 19.78 3.55
C ILE A 96 -7.47 20.89 4.38
N ILE A 97 -7.07 22.00 3.74
CA ILE A 97 -6.46 23.14 4.44
C ILE A 97 -7.42 23.72 5.49
N SER A 98 -8.73 23.70 5.24
CA SER A 98 -9.74 24.24 6.13
C SER A 98 -10.15 23.32 7.29
N TYR A 99 -10.06 22.00 7.12
CA TYR A 99 -10.55 21.02 8.08
C TYR A 99 -9.46 20.37 8.94
N MET A 100 -8.19 20.46 8.54
CA MET A 100 -7.11 19.79 9.27
C MET A 100 -5.78 20.55 9.26
N SER A 101 -5.02 20.38 10.34
CA SER A 101 -3.63 20.85 10.41
C SER A 101 -2.73 20.01 9.49
N PRO A 102 -1.59 20.57 9.00
CA PRO A 102 -0.62 19.82 8.20
C PRO A 102 -0.17 18.52 8.88
N LEU A 103 0.11 18.56 10.19
CA LEU A 103 0.49 17.37 10.96
C LEU A 103 -0.59 16.28 10.91
N THR A 104 -1.86 16.65 11.08
CA THR A 104 -2.98 15.72 10.98
C THR A 104 -3.10 15.12 9.58
N ALA A 105 -2.91 15.93 8.53
CA ALA A 105 -2.94 15.48 7.14
C ALA A 105 -1.82 14.46 6.85
N VAL A 106 -0.62 14.71 7.37
CA VAL A 106 0.53 13.80 7.27
C VAL A 106 0.23 12.48 7.97
N LEU A 107 -0.31 12.50 9.20
CA LEU A 107 -0.65 11.29 9.95
C LEU A 107 -1.69 10.43 9.21
N ILE A 108 -2.78 11.03 8.75
CA ILE A 108 -3.83 10.30 8.02
C ILE A 108 -3.28 9.73 6.70
N SER A 109 -2.54 10.53 5.94
CA SER A 109 -1.93 10.08 4.67
C SER A 109 -0.94 8.94 4.91
N SER A 110 -0.16 9.00 5.99
CA SER A 110 0.79 7.95 6.36
C SER A 110 0.07 6.64 6.66
N LEU A 111 -1.05 6.69 7.40
CA LEU A 111 -1.86 5.49 7.67
C LEU A 111 -2.43 4.88 6.37
N PHE A 112 -2.93 5.71 5.44
CA PHE A 112 -3.39 5.23 4.14
C PHE A 112 -2.27 4.57 3.33
N LEU A 113 -1.06 5.14 3.35
CA LEU A 113 0.10 4.54 2.69
C LEU A 113 0.51 3.21 3.32
N ILE A 114 0.53 3.11 4.65
CA ILE A 114 0.82 1.87 5.38
C ILE A 114 -0.17 0.77 4.96
N PHE A 115 -1.47 1.09 4.94
CA PHE A 115 -2.49 0.15 4.48
C PHE A 115 -2.33 -0.24 3.02
N ASN A 116 -2.08 0.71 2.12
CA ASN A 116 -1.82 0.42 0.71
C ASN A 116 -0.65 -0.56 0.52
N PHE A 117 0.51 -0.26 1.11
CA PHE A 117 1.69 -1.10 0.95
C PHE A 117 1.52 -2.47 1.61
N THR A 118 0.79 -2.53 2.73
CA THR A 118 0.43 -3.81 3.36
C THR A 118 -0.44 -4.65 2.41
N ILE A 119 -1.49 -4.07 1.81
CA ILE A 119 -2.37 -4.75 0.85
C ILE A 119 -1.57 -5.24 -0.38
N LEU A 120 -0.75 -4.36 -0.96
CA LEU A 120 0.08 -4.73 -2.12
C LEU A 120 1.06 -5.84 -1.79
N GLY A 121 1.63 -5.80 -0.58
CA GLY A 121 2.55 -6.81 -0.12
C GLY A 121 1.88 -8.16 0.18
N THR A 122 0.69 -8.16 0.80
CA THR A 122 -0.05 -9.41 1.02
C THR A 122 -0.52 -10.03 -0.28
N VAL A 123 -1.00 -9.23 -1.24
CA VAL A 123 -1.33 -9.73 -2.58
C VAL A 123 -0.10 -10.30 -3.27
N PHE A 124 1.05 -9.64 -3.14
CA PHE A 124 2.31 -10.12 -3.72
C PHE A 124 2.65 -11.51 -3.17
N TYR A 125 2.55 -11.65 -1.85
CA TYR A 125 2.80 -12.91 -1.16
C TYR A 125 1.79 -13.99 -1.53
N ILE A 126 0.49 -13.68 -1.66
CA ILE A 126 -0.52 -14.61 -2.19
C ILE A 126 -0.16 -15.06 -3.60
N GLY A 127 0.30 -14.15 -4.47
CA GLY A 127 0.77 -14.51 -5.81
C GLY A 127 1.93 -15.48 -5.78
N ILE A 128 2.90 -15.28 -4.87
CA ILE A 128 3.99 -16.23 -4.65
C ILE A 128 3.46 -17.58 -4.20
N ILE A 129 2.55 -17.61 -3.22
CA ILE A 129 1.94 -18.85 -2.73
C ILE A 129 1.28 -19.58 -3.91
N CYS A 130 0.36 -18.94 -4.64
CA CYS A 130 -0.38 -19.58 -5.73
C CYS A 130 0.50 -20.19 -6.82
N PHE A 131 1.59 -19.52 -7.20
CA PHE A 131 2.39 -19.90 -8.38
C PHE A 131 3.81 -20.38 -8.07
N ARG A 132 4.22 -20.37 -6.79
CA ARG A 132 5.55 -20.76 -6.30
C ARG A 132 6.72 -20.02 -6.96
N LYS A 133 6.49 -18.78 -7.42
CA LYS A 133 7.48 -17.95 -8.12
C LYS A 133 7.36 -16.49 -7.71
N VAL A 134 8.48 -15.85 -7.36
CA VAL A 134 8.53 -14.43 -6.93
C VAL A 134 7.97 -13.49 -7.98
N TYR A 135 8.32 -13.69 -9.25
CA TYR A 135 7.85 -12.84 -10.35
C TYR A 135 6.32 -12.89 -10.52
N MET A 136 5.66 -13.98 -10.12
CA MET A 136 4.19 -14.05 -10.18
C MET A 136 3.54 -13.17 -9.12
N GLY A 137 4.14 -13.05 -7.93
CA GLY A 137 3.75 -12.05 -6.93
C GLY A 137 3.82 -10.62 -7.48
N PHE A 138 4.88 -10.33 -8.24
CA PHE A 138 5.04 -9.02 -8.89
C PHE A 138 3.94 -8.77 -9.92
N ILE A 139 3.65 -9.75 -10.78
CA ILE A 139 2.59 -9.66 -11.79
C ILE A 139 1.21 -9.45 -11.13
N THR A 140 0.86 -10.23 -10.10
CA THR A 140 -0.44 -10.12 -9.43
C THR A 140 -0.65 -8.76 -8.77
N SER A 141 0.36 -8.23 -8.07
CA SER A 141 0.24 -6.91 -7.43
C SER A 141 0.27 -5.77 -8.45
N SER A 142 1.08 -5.89 -9.50
CA SER A 142 1.12 -4.92 -10.61
C SER A 142 -0.23 -4.83 -11.30
N PHE A 143 -0.92 -5.96 -11.49
CA PHE A 143 -2.26 -5.98 -12.06
C PHE A 143 -3.27 -5.15 -11.25
N ILE A 144 -3.25 -5.25 -9.91
CA ILE A 144 -4.12 -4.44 -9.05
C ILE A 144 -3.86 -2.94 -9.23
N ILE A 145 -2.58 -2.53 -9.29
CA ILE A 145 -2.19 -1.13 -9.49
C ILE A 145 -2.71 -0.63 -10.85
N ILE A 146 -2.44 -1.37 -11.92
CA ILE A 146 -2.83 -1.02 -13.28
C ILE A 146 -4.36 -0.95 -13.40
N MET A 147 -5.08 -1.94 -12.88
CA MET A 147 -6.55 -1.96 -12.90
C MET A 147 -7.16 -0.80 -12.13
N SER A 148 -6.58 -0.44 -10.97
CA SER A 148 -7.06 0.69 -10.17
C SER A 148 -6.92 2.02 -10.93
N ILE A 149 -5.85 2.18 -11.71
CA ILE A 149 -5.61 3.37 -12.53
C ILE A 149 -6.46 3.35 -13.81
N ALA A 150 -6.55 2.21 -14.50
CA ALA A 150 -7.34 2.06 -15.71
C ALA A 150 -8.83 2.33 -15.45
N ALA A 151 -9.37 1.81 -14.34
CA ALA A 151 -10.76 2.05 -13.95
C ALA A 151 -11.07 3.55 -13.72
N LYS A 152 -10.07 4.32 -13.27
CA LYS A 152 -10.17 5.77 -13.14
C LYS A 152 -10.22 6.45 -14.51
N TYR A 153 -9.33 6.08 -15.43
CA TYR A 153 -9.31 6.66 -16.79
C TYR A 153 -10.55 6.31 -17.63
N MET A 154 -11.16 5.15 -17.40
CA MET A 154 -12.38 4.73 -18.09
C MET A 154 -13.65 5.43 -17.58
N ASN A 155 -13.54 6.42 -16.68
CA ASN A 155 -14.68 7.16 -16.12
C ASN A 155 -15.79 6.25 -15.56
N LEU A 156 -15.40 5.17 -14.88
CA LEU A 156 -16.33 4.30 -14.14
C LEU A 156 -16.78 4.97 -12.82
N ILE A 157 -17.31 6.19 -12.93
CA ILE A 157 -17.64 7.15 -11.85
C ILE A 157 -18.56 6.53 -10.78
N LYS A 158 -19.39 5.54 -11.16
CA LYS A 158 -20.28 4.83 -10.23
C LYS A 158 -19.52 3.93 -9.23
N TYR A 159 -18.31 3.50 -9.58
CA TYR A 159 -17.54 2.51 -8.82
C TYR A 159 -16.23 3.07 -8.22
N THR A 160 -15.92 4.35 -8.44
CA THR A 160 -14.69 5.00 -7.97
C THR A 160 -14.49 4.89 -6.46
N LYS A 161 -15.56 4.98 -5.66
CA LYS A 161 -15.50 4.79 -4.20
C LYS A 161 -15.00 3.41 -3.76
N TYR A 162 -15.03 2.40 -4.62
CA TYR A 162 -14.52 1.06 -4.37
C TYR A 162 -13.13 0.83 -4.99
N LEU A 163 -12.55 1.81 -5.67
CA LEU A 163 -11.20 1.69 -6.21
C LEU A 163 -10.19 1.92 -5.11
N LEU A 164 -9.18 1.06 -5.07
CA LEU A 164 -8.07 1.18 -4.12
C LEU A 164 -7.41 2.56 -4.23
N ALA A 165 -7.17 3.04 -5.45
CA ALA A 165 -6.52 4.33 -5.72
C ALA A 165 -7.25 5.56 -5.13
N ASP A 166 -8.59 5.52 -5.03
CA ASP A 166 -9.38 6.63 -4.49
C ASP A 166 -9.50 6.58 -2.96
N ASN A 167 -9.31 5.41 -2.35
CA ASN A 167 -9.34 5.24 -0.89
C ASN A 167 -7.98 5.53 -0.21
N ILE A 168 -6.89 5.68 -0.97
CA ILE A 168 -5.54 5.90 -0.43
C ILE A 168 -5.13 7.38 -0.44
N LEU A 169 -5.60 8.15 -1.42
CA LEU A 169 -5.21 9.54 -1.56
C LEU A 169 -6.11 10.44 -0.73
N LEU A 170 -5.53 11.15 0.24
CA LEU A 170 -6.28 12.07 1.12
C LEU A 170 -7.11 13.09 0.33
N PHE A 171 -6.58 13.60 -0.79
CA PHE A 171 -7.25 14.58 -1.67
C PHE A 171 -8.47 14.01 -2.40
N ASN A 172 -8.63 12.69 -2.46
CA ASN A 172 -9.80 12.02 -3.06
C ASN A 172 -10.89 11.69 -2.03
N HIS A 173 -10.88 12.35 -0.86
CA HIS A 173 -11.90 12.15 0.16
C HIS A 173 -12.86 13.34 0.26
N ASN A 174 -14.11 13.06 0.61
CA ASN A 174 -15.11 14.10 0.89
C ASN A 174 -15.12 14.45 2.39
N PHE A 175 -15.07 15.75 2.71
CA PHE A 175 -15.05 16.26 4.08
C PHE A 175 -16.42 16.68 4.63
N ARG A 176 -17.45 16.78 3.79
CA ARG A 176 -18.78 17.31 4.17
C ARG A 176 -19.89 16.27 4.17
N ARG A 177 -20.06 15.49 3.10
CA ARG A 177 -21.10 14.42 2.99
C ARG A 177 -20.71 13.38 1.93
N ALA A 178 -20.99 12.10 2.19
CA ALA A 178 -20.71 11.01 1.25
C ALA A 178 -21.55 11.15 -0.04
N ASN A 179 -20.89 11.56 -1.14
CA ASN A 179 -21.47 11.55 -2.49
C ASN A 179 -20.68 10.57 -3.36
N THR A 180 -19.86 11.08 -4.29
CA THR A 180 -19.10 10.31 -5.30
C THR A 180 -17.74 9.85 -4.82
N LEU A 181 -17.21 10.48 -3.76
CA LEU A 181 -15.92 10.17 -3.15
C LEU A 181 -16.09 9.57 -1.75
N PRO A 182 -15.18 8.68 -1.33
CA PRO A 182 -15.24 8.07 -0.01
C PRO A 182 -15.01 9.11 1.11
N THR A 183 -15.60 8.86 2.29
CA THR A 183 -15.25 9.61 3.51
C THR A 183 -14.02 8.97 4.15
N ILE A 184 -13.23 9.73 4.92
CA ILE A 184 -12.03 9.20 5.60
C ILE A 184 -12.34 7.95 6.45
N PRO A 185 -13.41 7.93 7.29
CA PRO A 185 -13.74 6.75 8.07
C PRO A 185 -14.12 5.54 7.20
N TYR A 186 -14.83 5.78 6.10
CA TYR A 186 -15.18 4.71 5.16
C TYR A 186 -13.93 4.06 4.57
N SER A 187 -12.95 4.85 4.13
CA SER A 187 -11.71 4.33 3.54
C SER A 187 -10.90 3.52 4.54
N PHE A 188 -10.86 3.92 5.83
CA PHE A 188 -10.21 3.12 6.86
C PHE A 188 -10.87 1.76 7.05
N ILE A 189 -12.21 1.72 7.13
CA ILE A 189 -12.95 0.46 7.24
C ILE A 189 -12.74 -0.39 5.99
N TYR A 190 -12.80 0.21 4.81
CA TYR A 190 -12.60 -0.45 3.52
C TYR A 190 -11.21 -1.10 3.41
N LEU A 191 -10.15 -0.34 3.67
CA LEU A 191 -8.77 -0.82 3.60
C LEU A 191 -8.48 -1.89 4.65
N ALA A 192 -8.93 -1.70 5.90
CA ALA A 192 -8.80 -2.72 6.94
C ALA A 192 -9.52 -4.02 6.57
N SER A 193 -10.71 -3.92 5.96
CA SER A 193 -11.46 -5.08 5.48
C SER A 193 -10.68 -5.84 4.40
N ILE A 194 -10.02 -5.14 3.46
CA ILE A 194 -9.19 -5.79 2.44
C ILE A 194 -7.98 -6.49 3.06
N ILE A 195 -7.32 -5.88 4.05
CA ILE A 195 -6.21 -6.52 4.76
C ILE A 195 -6.68 -7.82 5.42
N VAL A 196 -7.82 -7.80 6.11
CA VAL A 196 -8.40 -9.00 6.74
C VAL A 196 -8.75 -10.07 5.70
N ILE A 197 -9.42 -9.70 4.61
CA ILE A 197 -9.80 -10.64 3.55
C ILE A 197 -8.56 -11.28 2.91
N THR A 198 -7.56 -10.47 2.55
CA THR A 198 -6.31 -10.96 1.94
C THR A 198 -5.51 -11.81 2.92
N TYR A 199 -5.46 -11.45 4.20
CA TYR A 199 -4.83 -12.26 5.25
C TYR A 199 -5.47 -13.64 5.36
N ILE A 200 -6.81 -13.71 5.49
CA ILE A 200 -7.55 -14.97 5.61
C ILE A 200 -7.37 -15.82 4.35
N LEU A 201 -7.49 -15.21 3.17
CA LEU A 201 -7.30 -15.90 1.89
C LEU A 201 -5.89 -16.47 1.76
N GLY A 202 -4.87 -15.67 2.08
CA GLY A 202 -3.48 -16.10 2.05
C GLY A 202 -3.21 -17.26 2.99
N LEU A 203 -3.68 -17.19 4.24
CA LEU A 203 -3.51 -18.25 5.22
C LEU A 203 -4.20 -19.55 4.78
N PHE A 204 -5.42 -19.43 4.24
CA PHE A 204 -6.17 -20.57 3.73
C PHE A 204 -5.46 -21.27 2.56
N LEU A 205 -4.94 -20.49 1.60
CA LEU A 205 -4.19 -21.02 0.47
C LEU A 205 -2.88 -21.66 0.93
N PHE A 206 -2.17 -21.01 1.86
CA PHE A 206 -0.91 -21.48 2.41
C PHE A 206 -1.05 -22.85 3.11
N LYS A 207 -2.10 -23.02 3.92
CA LYS A 207 -2.39 -24.28 4.61
C LYS A 207 -2.59 -25.47 3.68
N ARG A 208 -3.14 -25.23 2.49
CA ARG A 208 -3.40 -26.26 1.48
C ARG A 208 -2.17 -26.62 0.65
N GLN A 209 -1.05 -25.95 0.86
CA GLN A 209 0.18 -26.29 0.16
C GLN A 209 0.90 -27.42 0.88
N ASP A 210 1.15 -28.49 0.14
CA ASP A 210 2.11 -29.51 0.52
C ASP A 210 3.51 -28.96 0.29
N PHE A 211 4.25 -28.84 1.39
CA PHE A 211 5.69 -28.60 1.36
C PHE A 211 6.32 -29.98 1.36
N ASP A 212 7.00 -30.35 0.28
CA ASP A 212 7.83 -31.56 0.27
C ASP A 212 9.02 -31.34 1.19
N VAL A 213 8.83 -31.68 2.46
CA VAL A 213 9.89 -31.69 3.47
C VAL A 213 10.53 -33.07 3.44
N GLY A 214 11.35 -33.33 2.41
CA GLY A 214 12.27 -34.47 2.40
C GLY A 214 12.46 -35.18 1.06
N GLY A 215 13.69 -35.06 0.52
CA GLY A 215 14.39 -36.19 -0.08
C GLY A 215 14.27 -36.43 -1.58
N ASN A 216 15.07 -35.72 -2.38
CA ASN A 216 16.05 -36.40 -3.22
C ASN A 216 17.13 -35.41 -3.66
N ASN A 217 18.31 -35.56 -3.06
CA ASN A 217 19.55 -35.44 -3.83
C ASN A 217 19.46 -36.50 -4.93
N ASN A 218 19.18 -36.05 -6.15
CA ASN A 218 19.43 -36.67 -7.44
C ASN A 218 18.31 -36.19 -8.35
N ASP A 219 18.60 -35.17 -9.15
CA ASP A 219 18.46 -35.23 -10.60
C ASP A 219 19.19 -34.01 -11.19
N TYR A 220 20.24 -34.36 -11.93
CA TYR A 220 21.16 -33.60 -12.79
C TYR A 220 20.88 -32.13 -13.11
#